data_AF-A0A7X4W6D3-F1
#
_entry.id   AF-A0A7X4W6D3-F1
#
_cell.length_a   1.000
_cell.length_b   1.000
_cell.length_c   1.000
_cell.angle_alpha   90.00
_cell.angle_beta   90.00
_cell.angle_gamma   90.00
#
_symmetry.space_group_name_H-M   'P 1'
#
loop_
_entity.id
_entity.type
_entity.pdbx_description
1 polymer ?
#
loop_
_entity_poly.entity_id
_entity_poly.type
_entity_poly.pdbx_seq_one_letter_code
_entity_poly.pdbx_strand_id
1 'polypeptide(L)' 'MTVQTRLILAVAAWCLVAVALVLPLVWLINNRDWGIGLMLLTPVMVYALMRLGRALENWARASTPPDHPQRR' A
#
# COMPACT_ATOMS: atom_id res chain seq x y z
N MET A 1 -12.50 0.73 -17.14
CA MET A 1 -12.54 1.05 -15.70
C MET A 1 -12.28 2.54 -15.53
N THR A 2 -13.11 3.27 -14.77
CA THR A 2 -12.87 4.69 -14.48
C THR A 2 -11.70 4.84 -13.50
N VAL A 3 -11.06 6.01 -13.45
CA VAL A 3 -9.99 6.32 -12.48
C VAL A 3 -10.48 6.09 -11.05
N GLN A 4 -11.72 6.45 -10.75
CA GLN A 4 -12.34 6.20 -9.44
C GLN A 4 -12.41 4.70 -9.11
N THR A 5 -12.87 3.85 -10.03
CA THR A 5 -12.89 2.40 -9.80
C THR A 5 -11.49 1.83 -9.57
N ARG A 6 -10.48 2.31 -10.32
CA ARG A 6 -9.08 1.87 -10.14
C ARG A 6 -8.51 2.32 -8.81
N LEU A 7 -8.83 3.53 -8.35
CA LEU A 7 -8.45 4.01 -7.02
C LEU A 7 -9.11 3.20 -5.90
N ILE A 8 -10.39 2.86 -6.03
CA ILE A 8 -11.08 2.00 -5.06
C ILE A 8 -10.38 0.62 -4.99
N LEU A 9 -10.04 0.03 -6.14
CA LEU A 9 -9.32 -1.24 -6.19
C LEU A 9 -7.91 -1.13 -5.61
N ALA A 10 -7.20 -0.04 -5.88
CA ALA A 10 -5.89 0.24 -5.30
C ALA A 10 -5.96 0.32 -3.76
N VAL A 11 -6.92 1.04 -3.21
CA VAL A 11 -7.12 1.15 -1.75
C VAL A 11 -7.50 -0.21 -1.15
N ALA A 12 -8.45 -0.92 -1.77
CA ALA A 12 -8.88 -2.23 -1.29
C ALA A 12 -7.72 -3.24 -1.28
N ALA A 13 -6.95 -3.31 -2.36
CA ALA A 13 -5.78 -4.18 -2.46
C ALA A 13 -4.71 -3.80 -1.42
N TRP A 14 -4.44 -2.51 -1.25
CA TRP A 14 -3.48 -2.04 -0.24
C TRP A 14 -3.93 -2.41 1.17
N CYS A 15 -5.20 -2.21 1.52
CA CYS A 15 -5.75 -2.57 2.83
C CYS A 15 -5.65 -4.07 3.09
N LEU A 16 -5.96 -4.91 2.09
CA LEU A 16 -5.82 -6.36 2.22
C LEU A 16 -4.39 -6.77 2.52
N VAL A 17 -3.41 -6.20 1.80
CA VAL A 17 -1.99 -6.46 2.04
C VAL A 17 -1.55 -5.96 3.42
N ALA A 18 -1.98 -4.76 3.82
CA ALA A 18 -1.66 -4.20 5.12
C ALA A 18 -2.17 -5.11 6.25
N VAL A 19 -3.44 -5.54 6.20
CA VAL A 19 -4.03 -6.44 7.19
C VAL A 19 -3.30 -7.79 7.21
N ALA A 20 -3.03 -8.37 6.03
CA ALA A 20 -2.35 -9.66 5.91
C ALA A 20 -0.91 -9.65 6.45
N LEU A 21 -0.22 -8.51 6.46
CA LEU A 21 1.15 -8.38 6.97
C LEU A 21 1.20 -7.92 8.43
N VAL A 22 0.39 -6.92 8.79
CA VAL A 22 0.43 -6.30 10.12
C VAL A 22 -0.13 -7.23 11.18
N LEU A 23 -1.25 -7.91 10.93
CA LEU A 23 -1.86 -8.79 11.94
C LEU A 23 -0.91 -9.93 12.36
N PRO A 24 -0.30 -10.71 11.44
CA PRO A 24 0.66 -11.73 11.83
C PRO A 24 1.90 -11.16 12.51
N LEU A 25 2.40 -9.99 12.07
CA LEU A 25 3.55 -9.38 12.71
C LEU A 25 3.26 -8.99 14.16
N VAL A 26 2.12 -8.34 14.41
CA VAL A 26 1.70 -7.96 15.77
C VAL A 26 1.49 -9.21 16.64
N TRP A 27 0.83 -10.23 16.10
CA TRP A 27 0.65 -11.50 16.80
C TRP A 27 2.00 -12.15 17.15
N LEU A 28 2.97 -12.12 16.24
CA LEU A 28 4.29 -12.70 16.44
C LEU A 28 5.11 -11.92 17.47
N ILE A 29 5.06 -10.58 17.44
CA ILE A 29 5.68 -9.71 18.45
C ILE A 29 5.08 -9.99 19.83
N ASN A 30 3.77 -10.20 19.90
CA ASN A 30 3.09 -10.45 21.17
C ASN A 30 3.42 -11.82 21.80
N ASN A 31 3.66 -12.84 20.97
CA ASN A 31 3.78 -14.23 21.43
C ASN A 31 5.23 -14.78 21.44
N ARG A 32 6.22 -14.02 20.96
CA ARG A 32 7.61 -14.46 20.91
C ARG A 32 8.49 -13.51 21.70
N ASP A 33 9.44 -14.07 22.45
CA ASP A 33 10.43 -13.29 23.21
C ASP A 33 11.40 -12.49 22.31
N TRP A 34 11.32 -12.67 20.99
CA TRP A 34 12.16 -12.00 19.99
C TRP A 34 11.62 -10.62 19.57
N GLY A 35 10.80 -9.98 20.43
CA GLY A 35 10.12 -8.71 20.15
C GLY A 35 11.06 -7.62 19.61
N ILE A 36 12.29 -7.50 20.11
CA ILE A 36 13.28 -6.52 19.64
C ILE A 36 13.69 -6.79 18.18
N GLY A 37 13.94 -8.06 17.81
CA GLY A 37 14.29 -8.43 16.43
C GLY A 37 13.13 -8.19 15.46
N LEU A 38 11.90 -8.43 15.91
CA LEU A 38 10.70 -8.19 15.12
C LEU A 38 10.38 -6.68 15.01
N MET A 39 10.68 -5.88 16.04
CA MET A 39 10.57 -4.42 15.99
C MET A 39 11.51 -3.81 14.94
N LEU A 40 12.70 -4.39 14.73
CA LEU A 40 13.62 -3.99 13.66
C LEU A 40 13.07 -4.28 12.25
N LEU A 41 12.21 -5.30 12.11
CA LEU A 41 11.55 -5.62 10.85
C LEU A 41 10.41 -4.64 10.52
N THR A 42 9.75 -4.10 11.54
CA THR A 42 8.63 -3.14 11.41
C THR A 42 8.91 -1.97 10.45
N PRO A 43 10.03 -1.20 10.57
CA PRO A 43 10.29 -0.09 9.65
C PRO A 43 10.45 -0.54 8.20
N VAL A 44 11.04 -1.71 7.95
CA VAL A 44 11.16 -2.29 6.60
C VAL A 44 9.78 -2.61 6.04
N MET A 45 8.90 -3.21 6.85
CA MET A 45 7.54 -3.51 6.46
C MET A 45 6.72 -2.24 6.16
N VAL A 46 6.84 -1.22 7.02
CA VAL A 46 6.16 0.08 6.82
C VAL A 46 6.65 0.74 5.53
N TYR A 47 7.96 0.74 5.27
CA TYR A 47 8.52 1.24 4.02
C TYR A 47 7.96 0.50 2.79
N ALA A 48 7.86 -0.83 2.86
CA ALA A 48 7.27 -1.63 1.79
C ALA A 48 5.79 -1.27 1.54
N LEU A 49 4.99 -1.08 2.60
CA LEU A 49 3.59 -0.64 2.49
C LEU A 49 3.47 0.77 1.88
N MET A 50 4.34 1.70 2.28
CA MET A 50 4.38 3.04 1.68
C MET A 50 4.74 2.96 0.18
N ARG A 51 5.73 2.13 -0.17
CA ARG A 51 6.16 1.94 -1.56
C ARG A 51 5.07 1.30 -2.42
N LEU A 52 4.33 0.35 -1.86
CA LEU A 52 3.19 -0.30 -2.50
C LEU A 52 2.05 0.69 -2.75
N GLY A 53 1.70 1.52 -1.76
CA GLY A 53 0.66 2.54 -1.90
C GLY A 53 0.96 3.50 -3.05
N ARG A 54 2.20 4.00 -3.14
CA ARG A 54 2.65 4.85 -4.27
C ARG A 54 2.58 4.12 -5.61
N ALA A 55 2.94 2.83 -5.66
CA ALA A 55 2.86 2.06 -6.89
C ALA A 55 1.42 1.87 -7.36
N LEU A 56 0.49 1.58 -6.43
CA LEU A 56 -0.92 1.42 -6.71
C LEU A 56 -1.59 2.73 -7.13
N GLU A 57 -1.21 3.84 -6.51
CA GLU A 57 -1.64 5.18 -6.92
C GLU A 57 -1.18 5.50 -8.35
N ASN A 58 0.12 5.32 -8.63
CA ASN A 58 0.67 5.55 -9.96
C ASN A 58 -0.01 4.67 -11.01
N TRP A 59 -0.22 3.40 -10.68
CA TRP A 59 -1.00 2.50 -11.53
C TRP A 59 -2.39 3.07 -11.78
N ALA A 60 -3.16 3.39 -10.74
CA ALA A 60 -4.53 3.88 -10.85
C ALA A 60 -4.67 5.18 -11.67
N ARG A 61 -3.65 6.06 -11.62
CA ARG A 61 -3.62 7.31 -12.37
C ARG A 61 -3.11 7.19 -13.81
N ALA A 62 -2.34 6.15 -14.14
CA ALA A 62 -1.73 5.95 -15.46
C ALA A 62 -2.72 5.83 -16.64
N SER A 63 -4.02 5.72 -16.39
CA SER A 63 -5.05 5.68 -17.44
C SER A 63 -5.71 7.04 -17.72
N THR A 64 -5.26 8.10 -17.06
CA THR A 64 -5.75 9.47 -17.34
C THR A 64 -4.95 10.01 -18.52
N PRO A 65 -5.54 10.26 -19.69
CA PRO A 65 -4.86 10.99 -20.76
C PRO A 65 -4.44 12.36 -20.21
N PRO A 66 -3.28 12.91 -20.60
CA PRO A 66 -2.92 14.27 -20.22
C PRO A 66 -4.01 15.21 -20.75
N ASP A 67 -4.65 15.97 -19.86
CA ASP A 67 -5.56 17.06 -20.22
C ASP A 67 -4.82 17.96 -21.22
N HIS A 68 -5.14 17.81 -22.51
CA HIS A 68 -4.63 18.75 -23.51
C HIS A 68 -5.33 20.07 -23.22
N PRO A 69 -4.60 21.14 -22.88
CA PRO A 69 -5.21 22.45 -22.78
C PRO A 69 -5.69 22.80 -24.19
N GLN A 70 -7.00 22.78 -24.36
CA GLN A 70 -7.69 23.09 -25.59
C GLN A 70 -7.39 24.55 -25.93
N ARG A 71 -6.36 24.76 -26.75
CA ARG A 71 -5.98 26.08 -27.28
C ARG A 71 -7.15 26.56 -28.15
N ARG A 72 -7.77 27.65 -27.69
CA ARG A 72 -8.78 28.43 -28.38
C ARG A 72 -8.30 28.89 -29.76
#